data_AF-A0AAU0VXQ1-F1
#
_entry.id   AF-A0AAU0VXQ1-F1
#
_cell.length_a   1.000
_cell.length_b   1.000
_cell.length_c   1.000
_cell.angle_alpha   90.00
_cell.angle_beta   90.00
_cell.angle_gamma   90.00
#
_symmetry.space_group_name_H-M   'P 1'
#
loop_
_entity.id
_entity.type
_entity.pdbx_description
1 polymer ?
#
loop_
_entity_poly.entity_id
_entity_poly.type
_entity_poly.pdbx_seq_one_letter_code
_entity_poly.pdbx_strand_id
1 'polypeptide(L)'
;MKDQAAIDLAGLMGRAAGLLEQLSDIPQLDLTLDLRENTIELKAPLGTPLGDARPAVDHVAEVLGAQAALKTITHGVYSYSVHGDRDGVPVSALAVTPINTSAASRGARTTSATQTAAVLRELIPWTRALDARTVQSFGVLDQTTTYLVQIGISHPTDRAGAADAVFAGLPSTVDHQWHGSWGHALLPTGHTLNVFTTTNARGGEFR
;
A
#
# COMPACT_ATOMS: atom_id res chain seq x y z
N MET A 1 6.26 -21.25 19.81
CA MET A 1 5.55 -20.34 18.89
C MET A 1 4.92 -19.27 19.75
N LYS A 2 5.37 -18.02 19.66
CA LYS A 2 4.74 -16.92 20.40
C LYS A 2 3.42 -16.60 19.70
N ASP A 3 2.32 -16.63 20.45
CA ASP A 3 1.03 -16.07 20.04
C ASP A 3 1.21 -14.56 19.86
N GLN A 4 1.59 -14.15 18.65
CA GLN A 4 1.52 -12.76 18.25
C GLN A 4 0.04 -12.49 17.99
N ALA A 5 -0.60 -11.69 18.85
CA ALA A 5 -1.96 -11.21 18.58
C ALA A 5 -1.97 -10.58 17.17
N ALA A 6 -2.88 -11.04 16.31
CA ALA A 6 -3.03 -10.51 14.97
C ALA A 6 -3.29 -8.99 15.07
N ILE A 7 -2.41 -8.20 14.46
CA ILE A 7 -2.58 -6.75 14.40
C ILE A 7 -3.73 -6.48 13.43
N ASP A 8 -4.71 -5.69 13.85
CA ASP A 8 -5.80 -5.27 12.98
C ASP A 8 -5.34 -4.17 12.00
N LEU A 9 -6.17 -3.86 10.99
CA LEU A 9 -5.82 -2.84 9.98
C LEU A 9 -5.45 -1.51 10.62
N ALA A 10 -6.19 -1.06 11.64
CA ALA A 10 -5.94 0.20 12.31
C ALA A 10 -4.57 0.22 13.03
N GLY A 11 -4.20 -0.88 13.69
CA GLY A 11 -2.88 -1.05 14.30
C GLY A 11 -1.76 -1.04 13.27
N LEU A 12 -1.96 -1.71 12.13
CA LEU A 12 -0.99 -1.75 11.04
C LEU A 12 -0.82 -0.37 10.37
N MET A 13 -1.91 0.36 10.16
CA MET A 13 -1.90 1.75 9.68
C MET A 13 -1.14 2.67 10.63
N GLY A 14 -1.34 2.53 11.95
CA GLY A 14 -0.63 3.33 12.96
C GLY A 14 0.89 3.11 12.90
N ARG A 15 1.33 1.86 12.70
CA ARG A 15 2.75 1.51 12.55
C ARG A 15 3.33 2.01 11.24
N ALA A 16 2.58 1.87 10.13
CA ALA A 16 2.99 2.40 8.84
C ALA A 16 3.11 3.93 8.85
N ALA A 17 2.19 4.64 9.52
CA ALA A 17 2.28 6.08 9.70
C ALA A 17 3.55 6.49 10.47
N GLY A 18 3.86 5.79 11.57
CA GLY A 18 5.09 6.04 12.34
C GLY A 18 6.37 5.77 11.53
N LEU A 19 6.38 4.73 10.68
CA LEU A 19 7.48 4.47 9.76
C LEU A 19 7.63 5.60 8.74
N LEU A 20 6.54 6.02 8.10
CA LEU A 20 6.55 7.08 7.08
C LEU A 20 7.03 8.43 7.62
N GLU A 21 6.74 8.76 8.88
CA GLU A 21 7.26 9.96 9.53
C GLU A 21 8.78 9.92 9.74
N GLN A 22 9.33 8.75 10.06
CA GLN A 22 10.77 8.58 10.19
C GLN A 22 11.48 8.69 8.84
N LEU A 23 10.84 8.21 7.78
CA LEU A 23 11.36 8.33 6.40
C LEU A 23 11.36 9.78 5.90
N SER A 24 10.52 10.67 6.44
CA SER A 24 10.53 12.11 6.12
C SER A 24 10.45 12.39 4.61
N ASP A 25 11.42 13.09 4.02
CA ASP A 25 11.47 13.42 2.60
C ASP A 25 12.24 12.35 1.80
N ILE A 26 11.57 11.23 1.54
CA ILE A 26 12.03 10.22 0.58
C ILE A 26 11.39 10.41 -0.79
N PRO A 27 12.04 9.92 -1.87
CA PRO A 27 11.36 9.77 -3.15
C PRO A 27 10.09 8.93 -3.02
N GLN A 28 9.22 9.10 -4.01
CA GLN A 28 7.87 8.55 -4.03
C GLN A 28 7.85 7.01 -3.86
N LEU A 29 7.06 6.54 -2.89
CA LEU A 29 6.75 5.13 -2.68
C LEU A 29 5.23 4.98 -2.47
N ASP A 30 4.65 3.99 -3.14
CA ASP A 30 3.32 3.50 -2.89
C ASP A 30 3.33 2.60 -1.66
N LEU A 31 2.38 2.80 -0.76
CA LEU A 31 2.21 1.98 0.45
C LEU A 31 1.13 0.93 0.23
N THR A 32 1.41 -0.31 0.62
CA THR A 32 0.41 -1.37 0.79
C THR A 32 0.60 -2.03 2.15
N LEU A 33 -0.51 -2.22 2.86
CA LEU A 33 -0.63 -2.98 4.09
C LEU A 33 -1.28 -4.31 3.74
N ASP A 34 -0.60 -5.43 3.96
CA ASP A 34 -1.16 -6.77 3.79
C ASP A 34 -1.59 -7.30 5.16
N LEU A 35 -2.90 -7.46 5.36
CA LEU A 35 -3.45 -7.93 6.63
C LEU A 35 -3.26 -9.43 6.83
N ARG A 36 -3.15 -10.21 5.75
CA ARG A 36 -2.99 -11.65 5.81
C ARG A 36 -1.58 -12.00 6.28
N GLU A 37 -0.58 -11.33 5.73
CA GLU A 37 0.82 -11.54 6.09
C GLU A 37 1.27 -10.59 7.22
N ASN A 38 0.40 -9.64 7.63
CA ASN A 38 0.66 -8.60 8.61
C ASN A 38 1.94 -7.80 8.27
N THR A 39 2.03 -7.33 7.02
CA THR A 39 3.23 -6.67 6.49
C THR A 39 2.97 -5.25 6.00
N ILE A 40 4.03 -4.46 6.00
CA ILE A 40 4.09 -3.15 5.36
C ILE A 40 4.95 -3.29 4.11
N GLU A 41 4.39 -2.99 2.95
CA GLU A 41 5.07 -2.99 1.67
C GLU A 41 5.15 -1.57 1.12
N LEU A 42 6.36 -1.15 0.75
CA LEU A 42 6.62 0.12 0.08
C LEU A 42 7.15 -0.18 -1.32
N LYS A 43 6.48 0.29 -2.36
CA LYS A 43 6.85 0.00 -3.74
C LYS A 43 7.10 1.27 -4.51
N ALA A 44 8.16 1.30 -5.31
CA ALA A 44 8.32 2.38 -6.27
C ALA A 44 7.13 2.40 -7.24
N PRO A 45 6.52 3.56 -7.53
CA PRO A 45 5.37 3.63 -8.40
C PRO A 45 5.67 3.04 -9.79
N LEU A 46 4.65 2.48 -10.43
CA LEU A 46 4.82 1.82 -11.73
C LEU A 46 5.45 2.77 -12.77
N GLY A 47 6.45 2.26 -13.49
CA GLY A 47 7.18 3.02 -14.51
C GLY A 47 8.29 3.93 -13.98
N THR A 48 8.55 3.97 -12.66
CA THR A 48 9.69 4.70 -12.10
C THR A 48 10.99 4.01 -12.54
N PRO A 49 11.94 4.72 -13.17
CA PRO A 49 13.25 4.15 -13.46
C PRO A 49 13.93 3.64 -12.20
N LEU A 50 14.62 2.50 -12.30
CA LEU A 50 15.25 1.88 -11.13
C LEU A 50 16.26 2.83 -10.47
N GLY A 51 17.02 3.59 -11.25
CA GLY A 51 17.98 4.59 -10.72
C GLY A 51 17.32 5.65 -9.83
N ASP A 52 16.11 6.08 -10.16
CA ASP A 52 15.37 7.11 -9.42
C ASP A 52 14.67 6.55 -8.19
N ALA A 53 14.30 5.26 -8.23
CA ALA A 53 13.64 4.57 -7.13
C ALA A 53 14.60 4.06 -6.04
N ARG A 54 15.86 3.75 -6.41
CA ARG A 54 16.87 3.19 -5.49
C ARG A 54 17.08 4.01 -4.22
N PRO A 55 17.21 5.35 -4.27
CA PRO A 55 17.42 6.14 -3.05
C PRO A 55 16.30 5.99 -2.02
N ALA A 56 15.05 5.76 -2.45
CA ALA A 56 13.94 5.52 -1.53
C ALA A 56 14.07 4.16 -0.82
N VAL A 57 14.48 3.12 -1.56
CA VAL A 57 14.73 1.78 -0.98
C VAL A 57 15.93 1.81 -0.03
N ASP A 58 16.99 2.55 -0.38
CA ASP A 58 18.17 2.72 0.47
C ASP A 58 17.82 3.42 1.78
N HIS A 59 17.00 4.46 1.74
CA HIS A 59 16.56 5.15 2.96
C HIS A 59 15.69 4.27 3.86
N VAL A 60 14.81 3.45 3.27
CA VAL A 60 14.07 2.44 4.03
C VAL A 60 15.03 1.42 4.66
N ALA A 61 16.06 0.97 3.92
CA ALA A 61 17.05 0.05 4.43
C ALA A 61 17.82 0.64 5.64
N GLU A 62 18.19 1.92 5.58
CA GLU A 62 18.82 2.65 6.68
C GLU A 62 17.94 2.68 7.92
N VAL A 63 16.66 3.07 7.79
CA VAL A 63 15.70 3.13 8.91
C VAL A 63 15.45 1.74 9.52
N LEU A 64 15.49 0.68 8.71
CA LEU A 64 15.33 -0.69 9.17
C LEU A 64 16.63 -1.32 9.71
N GLY A 65 17.79 -0.65 9.57
CA GLY A 65 19.09 -1.23 9.89
C GLY A 65 19.40 -2.50 9.06
N ALA A 66 18.88 -2.55 7.83
CA ALA A 66 18.95 -3.69 6.93
C ALA A 66 19.78 -3.37 5.68
N GLN A 67 20.11 -4.41 4.90
CA GLN A 67 20.86 -4.24 3.65
C GLN A 67 19.94 -4.47 2.45
N ALA A 68 19.85 -3.47 1.57
CA ALA A 68 19.19 -3.61 0.29
C ALA A 68 20.02 -4.47 -0.67
N ALA A 69 19.35 -5.26 -1.49
CA ALA A 69 19.97 -6.18 -2.44
C ALA A 69 19.39 -6.00 -3.85
N LEU A 70 20.27 -6.09 -4.85
CA LEU A 70 19.90 -6.15 -6.25
C LEU A 70 19.79 -7.61 -6.68
N LYS A 71 18.69 -7.98 -7.34
CA LYS A 71 18.48 -9.31 -7.91
C LYS A 71 18.05 -9.19 -9.37
N THR A 72 18.55 -10.09 -10.21
CA THR A 72 18.05 -10.25 -11.58
C THR A 72 16.76 -11.06 -11.53
N ILE A 73 15.68 -10.54 -12.09
CA ILE A 73 14.41 -11.28 -12.26
C ILE A 73 14.44 -12.03 -13.59
N THR A 74 14.68 -11.30 -14.67
CA THR A 74 14.81 -11.87 -16.01
C THR A 74 15.77 -11.02 -16.83
N HIS A 75 16.01 -11.38 -18.09
CA HIS A 75 16.98 -10.71 -18.95
C HIS A 75 16.65 -9.21 -19.07
N GLY A 76 17.54 -8.35 -18.54
CA GLY A 76 17.37 -6.90 -18.54
C GLY A 76 16.39 -6.34 -17.50
N VAL A 77 15.84 -7.17 -16.61
CA VAL A 77 14.90 -6.76 -15.54
C VAL A 77 15.47 -7.11 -14.18
N TYR A 78 15.62 -6.10 -13.33
CA TYR A 78 16.19 -6.23 -12.00
C TYR A 78 15.19 -5.77 -10.94
N SER A 79 15.25 -6.37 -9.76
CA SER A 79 14.64 -5.84 -8.55
C SER A 79 15.71 -5.33 -7.60
N TYR A 80 15.43 -4.21 -6.95
CA TYR A 80 16.19 -3.70 -5.82
C TYR A 80 15.27 -3.68 -4.62
N SER A 81 15.59 -4.45 -3.59
CA SER A 81 14.69 -4.59 -2.44
C SER A 81 15.43 -4.70 -1.12
N VAL A 82 14.72 -4.32 -0.06
CA VAL A 82 15.14 -4.54 1.32
C VAL A 82 13.97 -5.19 2.07
N HIS A 83 14.30 -6.08 2.99
CA HIS A 83 13.37 -6.70 3.93
C HIS A 83 13.92 -6.53 5.34
N GLY A 84 13.06 -6.15 6.26
CA GLY A 84 13.40 -5.97 7.67
C GLY A 84 12.19 -6.14 8.56
N ASP A 85 12.38 -5.89 9.85
CA ASP A 85 11.31 -5.88 10.84
C ASP A 85 11.30 -4.51 11.53
N ARG A 86 10.11 -3.98 11.78
CA ARG A 86 9.92 -2.80 12.60
C ARG A 86 8.88 -3.06 13.67
N ASP A 87 9.31 -3.03 14.92
CA ASP A 87 8.46 -3.22 16.10
C ASP A 87 7.68 -4.56 16.08
N GLY A 88 8.19 -5.60 15.43
CA GLY A 88 7.53 -6.89 15.24
C GLY A 88 6.57 -6.96 14.04
N VAL A 89 6.65 -6.00 13.11
CA VAL A 89 5.95 -6.02 11.82
C VAL A 89 6.97 -6.14 10.70
N PRO A 90 6.88 -7.16 9.83
CA PRO A 90 7.72 -7.25 8.64
C PRO A 90 7.48 -6.07 7.71
N VAL A 91 8.57 -5.44 7.28
CA VAL A 91 8.58 -4.33 6.33
C VAL A 91 9.39 -4.74 5.11
N SER A 92 8.88 -4.42 3.92
CA SER A 92 9.64 -4.53 2.68
C SER A 92 9.56 -3.26 1.86
N ALA A 93 10.67 -2.92 1.21
CA ALA A 93 10.66 -1.92 0.14
C ALA A 93 11.22 -2.52 -1.15
N LEU A 94 10.60 -2.17 -2.28
CA LEU A 94 10.89 -2.78 -3.57
C LEU A 94 10.83 -1.74 -4.70
N ALA A 95 11.85 -1.76 -5.55
CA ALA A 95 11.87 -1.12 -6.86
C ALA A 95 12.17 -2.18 -7.92
N VAL A 96 11.56 -2.08 -9.09
CA VAL A 96 11.75 -3.02 -10.21
C VAL A 96 12.03 -2.23 -11.47
N THR A 97 12.95 -2.72 -12.32
CA THR A 97 13.19 -2.17 -13.65
C THR A 97 11.87 -2.14 -14.43
N PRO A 98 11.44 -0.97 -14.93
CA PRO A 98 10.19 -0.88 -15.67
C PRO A 98 10.25 -1.69 -16.96
N ILE A 99 9.23 -2.52 -17.20
CA ILE A 99 9.07 -3.30 -18.43
C ILE A 99 8.25 -2.44 -19.40
N ASN A 100 8.88 -1.90 -20.44
CA ASN A 100 8.23 -1.19 -21.56
C ASN A 100 7.48 0.11 -21.25
N THR A 101 7.81 0.85 -20.19
CA THR A 101 7.25 2.21 -20.03
C THR A 101 8.24 3.25 -20.54
N SER A 102 7.82 4.04 -21.54
CA SER A 102 8.34 5.40 -21.69
C SER A 102 8.27 6.08 -20.33
N ALA A 103 9.34 6.72 -19.88
CA ALA A 103 9.30 7.52 -18.66
C ALA A 103 8.24 8.60 -18.88
N ALA A 104 7.02 8.37 -18.37
CA ALA A 104 5.99 9.37 -18.38
C ALA A 104 6.60 10.58 -17.67
N SER A 105 6.60 11.73 -18.31
CA SER A 105 7.01 12.99 -17.68
C SER A 105 6.10 13.20 -16.48
N ARG A 106 6.59 12.85 -15.28
CA ARG A 106 5.88 13.09 -14.05
C ARG A 106 6.09 14.56 -13.71
N GLY A 107 4.99 15.26 -13.42
CA GLY A 107 5.05 16.63 -12.94
C GLY A 107 5.84 16.73 -11.63
N ALA A 108 6.10 17.95 -11.17
CA ALA A 108 6.70 18.16 -9.86
C ALA A 108 5.79 17.52 -8.79
N ARG A 109 6.39 16.68 -7.96
CA ARG A 109 5.71 16.03 -6.82
C ARG A 109 5.32 17.07 -5.78
N THR A 110 4.08 17.01 -5.31
CA THR A 110 3.56 17.84 -4.21
C THR A 110 3.13 17.01 -2.99
N THR A 111 3.28 15.69 -3.07
CA THR A 111 3.05 14.71 -2.02
C THR A 111 4.34 14.41 -1.24
N SER A 112 4.21 13.83 -0.05
CA SER A 112 5.34 13.44 0.82
C SER A 112 4.97 12.23 1.68
N ALA A 113 5.97 11.55 2.25
CA ALA A 113 5.72 10.45 3.18
C ALA A 113 4.98 10.92 4.44
N THR A 114 5.29 12.13 4.92
CA THR A 114 4.59 12.73 6.07
C THR A 114 3.11 12.99 5.76
N GLN A 115 2.77 13.47 4.57
CA GLN A 115 1.38 13.61 4.14
C GLN A 115 0.70 12.25 3.99
N THR A 116 1.38 11.22 3.48
CA THR A 116 0.84 9.85 3.46
C THR A 116 0.54 9.34 4.88
N ALA A 117 1.42 9.62 5.85
CA ALA A 117 1.19 9.28 7.26
C ALA A 117 -0.04 10.00 7.84
N ALA A 118 -0.25 11.27 7.46
CA ALA A 118 -1.44 12.03 7.85
C ALA A 118 -2.72 11.41 7.27
N VAL A 119 -2.71 11.03 5.98
CA VAL A 119 -3.83 10.32 5.32
C VAL A 119 -4.16 9.03 6.05
N LEU A 120 -3.16 8.22 6.43
CA LEU A 120 -3.40 7.00 7.21
C LEU A 120 -4.10 7.31 8.52
N ARG A 121 -3.62 8.29 9.28
CA ARG A 121 -4.22 8.64 10.58
C ARG A 121 -5.65 9.14 10.47
N GLU A 122 -5.93 9.93 9.45
CA GLU A 122 -7.27 10.45 9.20
C GLU A 122 -8.25 9.33 8.83
N LEU A 123 -7.77 8.25 8.21
CA LEU A 123 -8.58 7.10 7.83
C LEU A 123 -8.75 6.05 8.93
N ILE A 124 -7.95 6.08 10.01
CA ILE A 124 -8.05 5.12 11.14
C ILE A 124 -9.48 5.02 11.73
N PRO A 125 -10.19 6.13 12.01
CA PRO A 125 -11.55 6.04 12.56
C PRO A 125 -12.51 5.26 11.66
N TRP A 126 -12.41 5.46 10.34
CA TRP A 126 -13.22 4.74 9.36
C TRP A 126 -12.80 3.27 9.26
N THR A 127 -11.51 2.97 9.20
CA THR A 127 -11.04 1.57 9.05
C THR A 127 -11.35 0.70 10.26
N ARG A 128 -11.50 1.28 11.45
CA ARG A 128 -11.99 0.56 12.64
C ARG A 128 -13.42 0.05 12.53
N ALA A 129 -14.24 0.66 11.67
CA ALA A 129 -15.62 0.23 11.43
C ALA A 129 -15.70 -0.92 10.40
N LEU A 130 -14.59 -1.25 9.72
CA LEU A 130 -14.55 -2.30 8.71
C LEU A 130 -14.39 -3.69 9.36
N ASP A 131 -15.01 -4.70 8.77
CA ASP A 131 -14.76 -6.09 9.16
C ASP A 131 -13.36 -6.52 8.67
N ALA A 132 -12.45 -6.70 9.63
CA ALA A 132 -11.07 -7.14 9.38
C ALA A 132 -10.99 -8.52 8.70
N ARG A 133 -12.06 -9.34 8.71
CA ARG A 133 -12.11 -10.62 8.01
C ARG A 133 -12.30 -10.47 6.50
N THR A 134 -12.87 -9.34 6.06
CA THR A 134 -13.17 -9.05 4.66
C THR A 134 -12.01 -8.32 3.98
N VAL A 135 -11.29 -7.47 4.73
CA VAL A 135 -10.17 -6.70 4.21
C VAL A 135 -8.90 -7.55 4.17
N GLN A 136 -8.35 -7.74 2.98
CA GLN A 136 -7.06 -8.42 2.79
C GLN A 136 -5.90 -7.44 2.68
N SER A 137 -6.11 -6.31 2.02
CA SER A 137 -5.07 -5.31 1.86
C SER A 137 -5.63 -3.90 1.84
N PHE A 138 -4.78 -2.95 2.22
CA PHE A 138 -5.08 -1.53 2.20
C PHE A 138 -3.89 -0.78 1.60
N GLY A 139 -4.12 0.03 0.59
CA GLY A 139 -3.08 0.75 -0.12
C GLY A 139 -3.31 2.26 -0.13
N VAL A 140 -2.22 3.01 -0.10
CA VAL A 140 -2.19 4.44 -0.43
C VAL A 140 -1.17 4.64 -1.53
N LEU A 141 -1.67 4.87 -2.75
CA LEU A 141 -0.84 5.13 -3.91
C LEU A 141 -0.59 6.63 -4.01
N ASP A 142 0.68 7.00 -4.05
CA ASP A 142 1.09 8.38 -4.26
C ASP A 142 1.00 8.64 -5.77
N GLN A 143 0.14 9.57 -6.19
CA GLN A 143 -0.06 9.92 -7.61
C GLN A 143 0.63 11.23 -7.97
N THR A 144 1.74 11.58 -7.31
CA THR A 144 2.52 12.83 -7.51
C THR A 144 1.84 14.07 -6.95
N THR A 145 0.55 14.29 -7.25
CA THR A 145 -0.21 15.47 -6.82
C THR A 145 -1.42 15.17 -5.94
N THR A 146 -1.77 13.89 -5.82
CA THR A 146 -2.90 13.41 -5.02
C THR A 146 -2.59 12.00 -4.50
N TYR A 147 -3.48 11.47 -3.65
CA TYR A 147 -3.44 10.09 -3.19
C TYR A 147 -4.65 9.33 -3.69
N LEU A 148 -4.40 8.10 -4.13
CA LEU A 148 -5.46 7.13 -4.40
C LEU A 148 -5.43 6.08 -3.29
N VAL A 149 -6.54 5.94 -2.57
CA VAL A 149 -6.68 4.90 -1.56
C VAL A 149 -7.27 3.66 -2.19
N GLN A 150 -6.76 2.51 -1.78
CA GLN A 150 -7.10 1.21 -2.32
C GLN A 150 -7.45 0.24 -1.19
N ILE A 151 -8.47 -0.57 -1.39
CA ILE A 151 -8.78 -1.66 -0.46
C ILE A 151 -9.07 -2.94 -1.25
N GLY A 152 -8.26 -3.95 -0.96
CA GLY A 152 -8.43 -5.30 -1.47
C GLY A 152 -9.33 -6.07 -0.52
N ILE A 153 -10.48 -6.50 -1.01
CA ILE A 153 -11.40 -7.35 -0.26
C ILE A 153 -11.38 -8.77 -0.80
N SER A 154 -11.55 -9.73 0.09
CA SER A 154 -11.82 -11.10 -0.33
C SER A 154 -12.93 -11.69 0.49
N HIS A 155 -13.93 -12.19 -0.22
CA HIS A 155 -14.99 -12.98 0.36
C HIS A 155 -15.25 -14.17 -0.58
N PRO A 156 -15.26 -15.41 -0.06
CA PRO A 156 -15.29 -16.61 -0.90
C PRO A 156 -16.58 -16.76 -1.71
N THR A 157 -17.69 -16.18 -1.24
CA THR A 157 -19.03 -16.42 -1.80
C THR A 157 -19.87 -15.18 -2.04
N ASP A 158 -19.56 -14.06 -1.38
CA ASP A 158 -20.35 -12.82 -1.45
C ASP A 158 -19.44 -11.59 -1.54
N ARG A 159 -18.98 -11.30 -2.75
CA ARG A 159 -18.07 -10.18 -3.00
C ARG A 159 -18.79 -8.84 -3.04
N ALA A 160 -20.05 -8.81 -3.49
CA ALA A 160 -20.85 -7.60 -3.55
C ALA A 160 -21.22 -7.14 -2.14
N GLY A 161 -21.73 -8.03 -1.28
CA GLY A 161 -22.03 -7.70 0.11
C GLY A 161 -20.78 -7.32 0.91
N ALA A 162 -19.62 -7.93 0.61
CA ALA A 162 -18.33 -7.51 1.16
C ALA A 162 -17.92 -6.09 0.74
N ALA A 163 -18.18 -5.70 -0.52
CA ALA A 163 -17.95 -4.34 -0.99
C ALA A 163 -18.94 -3.35 -0.34
N ASP A 164 -20.22 -3.71 -0.25
CA ASP A 164 -21.25 -2.90 0.39
C ASP A 164 -20.92 -2.66 1.87
N ALA A 165 -20.38 -3.65 2.58
CA ALA A 165 -19.93 -3.48 3.97
C ALA A 165 -18.79 -2.47 4.11
N VAL A 166 -17.89 -2.38 3.12
CA VAL A 166 -16.85 -1.35 3.09
C VAL A 166 -17.44 0.04 2.89
N PHE A 167 -18.41 0.15 1.97
CA PHE A 167 -19.07 1.43 1.68
C PHE A 167 -20.03 1.89 2.80
N ALA A 168 -20.67 0.97 3.51
CA ALA A 168 -21.59 1.27 4.61
C ALA A 168 -20.93 2.03 5.77
N GLY A 169 -19.60 1.91 5.92
CA GLY A 169 -18.83 2.69 6.89
C GLY A 169 -18.55 4.14 6.47
N LEU A 170 -18.80 4.51 5.21
CA LEU A 170 -18.60 5.86 4.70
C LEU A 170 -19.81 6.76 5.01
N PRO A 171 -19.63 8.09 5.13
CA PRO A 171 -20.75 9.01 5.24
C PRO A 171 -21.75 8.83 4.10
N SER A 172 -23.05 8.88 4.41
CA SER A 172 -24.14 8.69 3.43
C SER A 172 -24.16 9.71 2.29
N THR A 173 -23.36 10.78 2.39
CA THR A 173 -23.18 11.82 1.36
C THR A 173 -22.20 11.43 0.27
N VAL A 174 -21.60 10.24 0.36
CA VAL A 174 -20.60 9.75 -0.59
C VAL A 174 -21.26 8.90 -1.68
N ASP A 175 -21.19 9.40 -2.91
CA ASP A 175 -21.52 8.58 -4.09
C ASP A 175 -20.55 7.40 -4.17
N HIS A 176 -21.12 6.20 -4.29
CA HIS A 176 -20.37 4.97 -4.52
C HIS A 176 -20.97 4.20 -5.68
N GLN A 177 -20.12 3.54 -6.44
CA GLN A 177 -20.55 2.66 -7.52
C GLN A 177 -19.79 1.35 -7.44
N TRP A 178 -20.51 0.24 -7.53
CA TRP A 178 -19.94 -1.09 -7.64
C TRP A 178 -20.18 -1.66 -9.04
N HIS A 179 -19.10 -2.06 -9.70
CA HIS A 179 -19.05 -2.59 -11.06
C HIS A 179 -18.37 -3.97 -11.04
N GLY A 180 -19.11 -5.00 -10.62
CA GLY A 180 -18.66 -6.40 -10.69
C GLY A 180 -17.53 -6.72 -9.70
N SER A 181 -16.27 -6.51 -10.09
CA SER A 181 -15.06 -6.80 -9.29
C SER A 181 -14.37 -5.54 -8.76
N TRP A 182 -14.90 -4.36 -9.07
CA TRP A 182 -14.32 -3.07 -8.73
C TRP A 182 -15.39 -2.06 -8.37
N GLY A 183 -15.09 -1.15 -7.46
CA GLY A 183 -15.93 0.01 -7.19
C GLY A 183 -15.11 1.18 -6.67
N HIS A 184 -15.75 2.33 -6.60
CA HIS A 184 -15.12 3.54 -6.12
C HIS A 184 -16.05 4.36 -5.24
N ALA A 185 -15.47 5.17 -4.37
CA ALA A 185 -16.15 6.12 -3.52
C ALA A 185 -15.22 7.31 -3.21
N LEU A 186 -15.77 8.41 -2.68
CA LEU A 186 -14.99 9.52 -2.14
C LEU A 186 -14.84 9.37 -0.63
N LEU A 187 -13.63 9.36 -0.11
CA LEU A 187 -13.40 9.31 1.35
C LEU A 187 -13.76 10.67 1.98
N PRO A 188 -14.08 10.71 3.29
CA PRO A 188 -14.31 11.97 4.01
C PRO A 188 -13.17 12.97 3.88
N THR A 189 -11.97 12.44 3.65
CA THR A 189 -10.71 13.16 3.47
C THR A 189 -10.56 13.78 2.07
N GLY A 190 -11.54 13.59 1.19
CA GLY A 190 -11.53 14.05 -0.21
C GLY A 190 -10.74 13.15 -1.17
N HIS A 191 -10.14 12.06 -0.70
CA HIS A 191 -9.39 11.12 -1.53
C HIS A 191 -10.31 10.09 -2.19
N THR A 192 -9.99 9.67 -3.41
CA THR A 192 -10.70 8.56 -4.06
C THR A 192 -10.34 7.25 -3.36
N LEU A 193 -11.35 6.46 -3.00
CA LEU A 193 -11.23 5.06 -2.61
C LEU A 193 -11.57 4.17 -3.81
N ASN A 194 -10.69 3.23 -4.11
CA ASN A 194 -10.98 2.10 -4.99
C ASN A 194 -11.10 0.82 -4.17
N VAL A 195 -12.23 0.14 -4.29
CA VAL A 195 -12.49 -1.19 -3.72
C VAL A 195 -12.33 -2.21 -4.84
N PHE A 196 -11.57 -3.27 -4.62
CA PHE A 196 -11.45 -4.35 -5.61
C PHE A 196 -11.41 -5.71 -4.95
N THR A 197 -11.88 -6.72 -5.68
CA THR A 197 -11.84 -8.09 -5.22
C THR A 197 -10.50 -8.73 -5.51
N THR A 198 -9.85 -9.30 -4.49
CA THR A 198 -8.67 -10.14 -4.64
C THR A 198 -9.08 -11.61 -4.69
N THR A 199 -8.64 -12.34 -5.72
CA THR A 199 -8.74 -13.79 -5.74
C THR A 199 -7.61 -14.37 -4.88
N ASN A 200 -7.89 -15.41 -4.10
CA ASN A 200 -6.98 -16.09 -3.15
C ASN A 200 -5.75 -16.78 -3.79
N ALA A 201 -5.19 -16.29 -4.88
CA ALA A 201 -3.99 -16.82 -5.49
C ALA A 201 -2.75 -16.15 -4.85
N ARG A 202 -2.14 -16.80 -3.86
CA ARG A 202 -0.69 -16.65 -3.66
C ARG A 202 0.00 -17.12 -4.94
N GLY A 203 1.00 -16.38 -5.42
CA GLY A 203 1.94 -16.90 -6.43
C GLY A 203 2.05 -16.10 -7.71
N GLY A 204 2.26 -14.79 -7.60
CA GLY A 204 3.12 -14.08 -8.54
C GLY A 204 4.56 -14.14 -8.07
N GLU A 205 5.09 -15.35 -7.83
CA GLU A 205 6.54 -15.54 -7.79
C GLU A 205 7.08 -15.05 -9.15
N PHE A 206 7.70 -13.87 -9.19
CA PHE A 206 8.81 -13.70 -10.10
C PHE A 206 9.95 -14.53 -9.52
N ARG A 207 9.97 -15.81 -9.93
CA ARG A 207 11.20 -16.58 -10.01
C ARG A 207 12.08 -16.01 -11.11
#